data_AF-A0A5C6TS27-F1
#
_entry.id   AF-A0A5C6TS27-F1
#
_cell.length_a   1.000
_cell.length_b   1.000
_cell.length_c   1.000
_cell.angle_alpha   90.00
_cell.angle_beta   90.00
_cell.angle_gamma   90.00
#
_symmetry.space_group_name_H-M   'P 1'
#
loop_
_entity.id
_entity.type
_entity.pdbx_description
1 polymer ?
#
loop_
_entity_poly.entity_id
_entity_poly.type
_entity_poly.pdbx_seq_one_letter_code
_entity_poly.pdbx_strand_id
1 'polypeptide(L)' 'MRRFRIRSIVGDRVHVEMSAYDLSKGRVVYREKLPSQTPGQRRRNFRR' A
#
# COMPACT_ATOMS: atom_id res chain seq x y z
N MET A 1 4.24 4.30 -2.93
CA MET A 1 4.39 3.90 -1.50
C MET A 1 4.86 5.03 -0.57
N ARG A 2 6.13 5.47 -0.60
CA ARG A 2 6.72 6.39 0.39
C ARG A 2 6.11 7.80 0.43
N ARG A 3 5.88 8.44 -0.73
CA ARG A 3 5.27 9.80 -0.82
C ARG A 3 3.90 9.88 -0.14
N PHE A 4 3.09 8.84 -0.30
CA PHE A 4 1.74 8.75 0.26
C PHE A 4 1.68 7.99 1.60
N ARG A 5 2.84 7.68 2.19
CA ARG A 5 2.97 6.97 3.48
C ARG A 5 2.19 5.64 3.53
N ILE A 6 2.08 4.94 2.39
CA ILE A 6 1.42 3.64 2.31
C ILE A 6 2.36 2.57 2.85
N ARG A 7 1.96 1.90 3.94
CA ARG A 7 2.69 0.78 4.55
C ARG A 7 2.49 -0.49 3.73
N SER A 8 3.52 -1.33 3.65
CA SER A 8 3.43 -2.70 3.13
C SER A 8 3.30 -3.68 4.29
N ILE A 9 2.35 -4.60 4.17
CA ILE A 9 2.08 -5.68 5.12
C ILE A 9 2.12 -7.00 4.32
N VAL A 10 2.55 -8.07 4.97
CA VAL A 10 2.52 -9.42 4.37
C VAL A 10 1.07 -9.78 4.00
N GLY A 11 0.87 -10.25 2.76
CA GLY A 11 -0.46 -10.57 2.23
C GLY A 11 -1.12 -9.46 1.41
N ASP A 12 -0.52 -8.27 1.33
CA ASP A 12 -0.98 -7.22 0.42
C ASP A 12 -0.81 -7.64 -1.05
N ARG A 13 -1.83 -7.39 -1.88
CA ARG A 13 -1.71 -7.49 -3.35
C ARG A 13 -1.09 -6.20 -3.89
N VAL A 14 0.03 -6.35 -4.59
CA VAL A 14 0.84 -5.22 -5.06
C VAL A 14 1.25 -5.39 -6.52
N HIS A 15 1.34 -4.27 -7.23
CA HIS A 15 1.86 -4.20 -8.58
C HIS A 15 3.33 -3.79 -8.53
N VAL A 16 4.17 -4.56 -9.22
CA VAL A 16 5.63 -4.44 -9.19
C VAL A 16 6.14 -4.16 -10.59
N GLU A 17 6.93 -3.11 -10.73
CA GLU A 17 7.76 -2.88 -11.91
C GLU A 17 9.11 -3.56 -11.68
N MET A 18 9.47 -4.50 -12.55
CA MET A 18 10.71 -5.27 -12.43
C MET A 18 11.91 -4.48 -12.95
N SER A 19 13.11 -4.75 -12.40
CA SER A 19 14.33 -4.25 -13.00
C SER A 19 14.63 -5.00 -14.30
N ALA A 20 14.99 -4.29 -15.37
CA ALA A 20 15.33 -4.89 -16.66
C ALA A 20 16.56 -5.82 -16.61
N TYR A 21 17.41 -5.65 -15.59
CA TYR A 21 18.66 -6.39 -15.45
C TYR A 21 18.54 -7.58 -14.49
N ASP A 22 17.58 -7.54 -13.56
CA ASP A 22 17.46 -8.53 -12.50
C ASP A 22 15.99 -8.71 -12.10
N LEU A 23 15.40 -9.83 -12.53
CA LEU A 23 14.02 -10.19 -12.24
C LEU A 23 13.81 -10.69 -10.80
N SER A 24 14.85 -10.79 -9.98
CA SER A 24 14.69 -10.99 -8.54
C SER A 24 14.39 -9.68 -7.81
N LYS A 25 14.64 -8.53 -8.46
CA LYS A 25 14.46 -7.19 -7.88
C LYS A 25 13.36 -6.43 -8.61
N GLY A 26 12.53 -5.74 -7.84
CA GLY A 26 11.46 -4.91 -8.38
C GLY A 26 11.07 -3.78 -7.43
N ARG A 27 10.32 -2.82 -7.98
CA ARG A 27 9.80 -1.67 -7.25
C ARG A 27 8.28 -1.78 -7.12
N VAL A 28 7.80 -1.72 -5.89
CA VAL A 28 6.35 -1.65 -5.62
C VAL A 28 5.83 -0.26 -5.95
N VAL A 29 5.01 -0.16 -6.99
CA VAL A 29 4.42 1.10 -7.44
C VAL A 29 3.04 1.30 -6.83
N TYR A 30 2.23 0.24 -6.82
CA TYR A 30 0.83 0.30 -6.38
C TYR A 30 0.47 -0.86 -5.46
N ARG A 31 -0.43 -0.60 -4.52
CA ARG A 31 -1.02 -1.59 -3.62
C ARG A 31 -2.53 -1.50 -3.77
N GLU A 32 -3.15 -2.65 -4.02
CA GLU A 32 -4.59 -2.73 -4.15
C GLU A 32 -5.27 -2.47 -2.80
N LYS A 33 -6.32 -1.66 -2.83
CA LYS A 33 -7.17 -1.49 -1.67
C LYS A 33 -8.08 -2.72 -1.60
N LEU A 34 -7.95 -3.51 -0.53
CA LEU A 34 -8.88 -4.60 -0.27
C LEU A 34 -10.32 -4.05 -0.29
N PRO A 35 -11.30 -4.78 -0.83
CA PRO A 35 -12.71 -4.36 -0.88
C PRO A 35 -13.40 -4.35 0.50
N SER A 36 -12.64 -4.29 1.59
CA SER A 36 -13.18 -4.17 2.94
C SER A 36 -13.93 -2.84 3.08
N GLN A 37 -15.25 -3.00 3.07
CA GLN A 37 -16.32 -2.09 3.43
C GLN A 37 -15.92 -0.92 4.34
N THR A 38 -16.59 0.21 4.07
CA THR A 38 -16.74 1.43 4.87
C THR A 38 -15.87 2.62 4.41
N PRO A 39 -16.42 3.53 3.59
CA PRO A 39 -15.88 4.87 3.44
C PRO A 39 -16.24 5.66 4.71
N GLY A 40 -15.37 5.68 5.71
CA GLY A 40 -15.53 6.61 6.83
C GLY A 40 -15.31 6.00 8.21
N GLN A 41 -14.09 6.10 8.69
CA GLN A 41 -13.88 6.62 10.03
C GLN A 41 -12.49 7.26 10.04
N ARG A 42 -12.42 8.52 9.59
CA ARG A 42 -11.39 9.42 10.12
C ARG A 42 -11.62 9.38 11.62
N ARG A 43 -10.75 8.66 12.33
CA ARG A 43 -10.70 8.65 13.79
C ARG A 43 -10.68 10.12 14.21
N ARG A 44 -11.85 10.65 14.60
CA ARG A 44 -11.92 11.93 15.30
C ARG A 44 -11.17 11.68 16.58
N ASN A 45 -9.97 12.24 16.64
CA ASN A 45 -9.23 12.33 17.87
C ASN A 45 -10.06 13.22 18.80
N PHE A 46 -10.95 12.62 19.60
CA PHE A 46 -11.42 13.25 20.82
C PHE A 46 -10.26 13.15 21.81
N ARG A 47 -9.37 14.14 21.77
CA ARG A 47 -8.42 14.40 22.84
C ARG A 47 -9.04 15.43 23.77
N ARG A 48 -9.26 14.96 25.00
CA ARG A 48 -9.73 15.64 26.22
C ARG A 48 -11.20 16.02 26.28
#